data_AF-A0A0L7K3G5-F1
#
_entry.id   AF-A0A0L7K3G5-F1
#
_cell.length_a   1.000
_cell.length_b   1.000
_cell.length_c   1.000
_cell.angle_alpha   90.00
_cell.angle_beta   90.00
_cell.angle_gamma   90.00
#
_symmetry.space_group_name_H-M   'P 1'
#
loop_
_entity.id
_entity.type
_entity.pdbx_description
1 polymer ?
#
loop_
_entity_poly.entity_id
_entity_poly.type
_entity_poly.pdbx_seq_one_letter_code
_entity_poly.pdbx_strand_id
1 'polypeptide(L)'
;MEVFVKILKQMFSTKIGNRIYVHMTLESLHEHVPKECLPEEFGGYDKSLVTLNEEFTDELSKKENIEYVKEMAKAVVDESLRVGDKISKDDILGISGSFRTISVD
;
A
#
# COMPACT_ATOMS: atom_id res chain seq x y z
N MET A 1 14.37 -14.37 11.11
CA MET A 1 13.94 -13.17 10.34
C MET A 1 13.83 -13.45 8.85
N GLU A 2 14.82 -14.04 8.19
CA GLU A 2 14.76 -14.27 6.72
C GLU A 2 13.58 -15.13 6.24
N VAL A 3 13.24 -16.19 6.99
CA VAL A 3 12.09 -17.06 6.65
C VAL A 3 10.78 -16.28 6.70
N PHE A 4 10.61 -15.42 7.70
CA PHE A 4 9.44 -14.54 7.83
C PHE A 4 9.35 -13.54 6.67
N VAL A 5 10.47 -12.91 6.30
CA VAL A 5 10.54 -11.99 5.15
C VAL A 5 10.19 -12.71 3.85
N LYS A 6 10.68 -13.94 3.65
CA LYS A 6 10.36 -14.75 2.46
C LYS A 6 8.86 -15.07 2.39
N ILE A 7 8.25 -15.46 3.51
CA ILE A 7 6.80 -15.72 3.57
C ILE A 7 6.02 -14.43 3.26
N LEU A 8 6.39 -13.30 3.86
CA LEU A 8 5.75 -12.01 3.58
C LEU A 8 5.88 -11.63 2.10
N LYS A 9 7.07 -11.75 1.51
CA LYS A 9 7.31 -11.43 0.09
C LYS A 9 6.50 -12.32 -0.86
N GLN A 10 6.26 -13.59 -0.50
CA GLN A 10 5.41 -14.50 -1.29
C GLN A 10 3.93 -14.10 -1.29
N MET A 11 3.45 -13.32 -0.31
CA MET A 11 2.07 -12.82 -0.31
C MET A 11 1.87 -11.64 -1.26
N PHE A 12 2.95 -11.00 -1.71
CA PHE A 12 2.90 -9.88 -2.64
C PHE A 12 3.26 -10.34 -4.06
N SER A 13 2.75 -9.64 -5.07
CA SER A 13 3.19 -9.91 -6.45
C SER A 13 4.69 -9.63 -6.60
N THR A 14 5.34 -10.26 -7.58
CA THR A 14 6.78 -10.11 -7.84
C THR A 14 7.18 -8.63 -7.97
N LYS A 15 6.31 -7.79 -8.52
CA LYS A 15 6.54 -6.34 -8.64
C LYS A 15 6.65 -5.64 -7.28
N ILE A 16 5.75 -5.94 -6.34
CA ILE A 16 5.80 -5.36 -4.99
C ILE A 16 6.91 -6.01 -4.16
N GLY A 17 7.07 -7.34 -4.24
CA GLY A 17 8.10 -8.07 -3.52
C GLY A 17 9.54 -7.60 -3.82
N ASN A 18 9.79 -7.19 -5.06
CA ASN A 18 11.06 -6.60 -5.49
C ASN A 18 11.32 -5.19 -4.93
N ARG A 19 10.30 -4.50 -4.42
CA ARG A 19 10.42 -3.16 -3.81
C ARG A 19 10.54 -3.20 -2.29
N ILE A 20 10.47 -4.40 -1.69
CA ILE A 20 10.64 -4.59 -0.26
C ILE A 20 12.13 -4.80 0.03
N TYR A 21 12.76 -3.79 0.62
CA TYR A 21 14.16 -3.85 1.07
C TYR A 21 14.20 -4.14 2.58
N VAL A 22 15.19 -4.92 3.01
CA VAL A 22 15.40 -5.25 4.42
C VAL A 22 16.81 -4.82 4.78
N HIS A 23 16.91 -3.89 5.72
CA HIS A 23 18.15 -3.28 6.16
C HIS A 23 18.52 -3.81 7.54
N MET A 24 19.71 -4.40 7.67
CA MET A 24 20.23 -4.91 8.94
C MET A 24 20.99 -3.84 9.72
N THR A 25 21.45 -2.78 9.03
CA THR A 25 22.18 -1.65 9.61
C THR A 25 21.60 -0.33 9.10
N LEU A 26 21.73 0.73 9.90
CA LEU A 26 21.29 2.09 9.52
C LEU A 26 22.07 2.63 8.31
N GLU A 27 23.33 2.24 8.16
CA GLU A 27 24.15 2.61 6.99
C GLU A 27 23.50 2.16 5.68
N SER A 28 23.06 0.89 5.61
CA SER A 28 22.38 0.35 4.43
C SER A 28 21.03 1.01 4.15
N LEU A 29 20.36 1.52 5.19
CA LEU A 29 19.12 2.30 5.06
C LEU A 29 19.41 3.67 4.45
N HIS A 30 20.48 4.34 4.87
CA HIS A 30 20.85 5.66 4.38
C HIS A 30 21.32 5.68 2.92
N GLU A 31 21.74 4.54 2.37
CA GLU A 31 21.98 4.37 0.93
C GLU A 31 20.69 4.51 0.10
N HIS A 32 19.53 4.21 0.70
CA HIS A 32 18.23 4.21 0.03
C HIS A 32 17.36 5.41 0.41
N VAL A 33 17.54 5.94 1.62
CA VAL A 33 16.75 7.06 2.17
C VAL A 33 17.68 8.15 2.72
N PRO A 34 17.59 9.41 2.23
CA PRO A 34 18.38 10.51 2.74
C PRO A 34 18.16 10.75 4.25
N LYS A 35 19.23 11.12 4.96
CA LYS A 35 19.19 11.42 6.40
C LYS A 35 18.25 12.57 6.76
N GLU A 36 18.09 13.53 5.87
CA GLU A 36 17.20 14.69 6.05
C GLU A 36 15.72 14.30 6.17
N CYS A 37 15.34 13.11 5.71
CA CYS A 37 13.96 12.62 5.76
C CYS A 37 13.70 11.64 6.91
N LEU A 38 14.70 11.40 7.77
CA LEU A 38 14.61 10.43 8.86
C LEU A 38 14.64 11.15 10.21
N PRO A 39 13.86 10.66 11.20
CA PRO A 39 13.94 11.15 12.57
C PRO A 39 15.34 11.00 13.18
N GLU A 40 15.61 11.82 14.19
CA GLU A 40 16.88 11.79 14.94
C GLU A 40 17.20 10.39 15.50
N GLU A 41 16.20 9.64 15.95
CA GLU A 41 16.35 8.29 16.51
C GLU A 41 16.88 7.26 15.51
N PHE A 42 16.73 7.52 14.21
CA PHE A 42 17.28 6.70 13.13
C PHE A 42 18.56 7.28 12.52
N GLY A 43 19.19 8.25 13.20
CA GLY A 43 20.41 8.90 12.72
C GLY A 43 20.19 9.92 11.60
N GLY A 44 18.96 10.43 11.47
CA GLY A 44 18.60 11.49 10.55
C GLY A 44 18.61 12.89 11.18
N TYR A 45 18.11 13.87 10.44
CA TYR A 45 18.06 15.28 10.82
C TYR A 45 16.63 15.85 10.91
N ASP A 46 15.61 15.01 10.70
CA ASP A 46 14.22 15.40 10.86
C ASP A 46 13.82 15.41 12.34
N LYS A 47 12.61 15.88 12.66
CA LYS A 47 12.05 15.93 14.01
C LYS A 47 12.11 14.57 14.70
N SER A 48 12.08 14.61 16.04
CA SER A 48 11.98 13.38 16.84
C SER A 48 10.76 12.55 16.46
N LEU A 49 10.87 11.24 16.62
CA LEU A 49 9.79 10.30 16.33
C LEU A 49 8.53 10.60 17.16
N VAL A 50 8.70 11.06 18.39
CA VAL A 50 7.60 11.47 19.27
C VAL A 50 6.86 12.66 18.70
N THR A 51 7.59 13.73 18.33
CA THR A 51 6.98 14.94 17.75
C THR A 51 6.29 14.64 16.43
N LEU A 52 6.90 13.81 15.57
CA LEU A 52 6.28 13.43 14.30
C LEU A 52 4.99 12.63 14.51
N ASN A 53 4.96 11.75 15.51
CA ASN A 53 3.77 10.98 15.85
C ASN A 53 2.65 11.88 16.38
N GLU A 54 2.97 12.82 17.27
CA GLU A 54 2.01 13.80 17.80
C GLU A 54 1.42 14.65 16.66
N GLU A 55 2.27 15.23 15.80
CA GLU A 55 1.82 16.02 14.65
C GLU A 55 0.92 15.22 13.70
N PHE A 56 1.29 13.98 13.41
CA PHE A 56 0.51 13.11 12.52
C PHE A 56 -0.83 12.69 13.17
N THR A 57 -0.82 12.40 14.46
CA THR A 57 -2.02 12.06 15.23
C THR A 57 -2.96 13.26 15.31
N ASP A 58 -2.45 14.45 15.56
CA ASP A 58 -3.23 15.69 15.59
C ASP A 58 -3.84 15.98 14.23
N GLU A 59 -3.06 15.86 13.14
CA GLU A 59 -3.56 16.04 11.77
C GLU A 59 -4.70 15.06 11.46
N LEU A 60 -4.51 13.77 11.75
CA LEU A 60 -5.55 12.76 11.55
C LEU A 60 -6.77 12.94 12.46
N SER A 61 -6.58 13.54 13.63
CA SER A 61 -7.65 13.81 14.60
C SER A 61 -8.45 15.07 14.30
N LYS A 62 -8.03 15.88 13.32
CA LYS A 62 -8.80 17.04 12.86
C LYS A 62 -10.17 16.58 12.36
N LYS A 63 -11.21 17.29 12.81
CA LYS A 63 -12.60 16.97 12.46
C LYS A 63 -12.82 16.90 10.95
N GLU A 64 -12.20 17.80 10.19
CA GLU A 64 -12.26 17.84 8.73
C GLU A 64 -11.72 16.55 8.09
N ASN A 65 -10.56 16.08 8.55
CA ASN A 65 -9.93 14.85 8.05
C ASN A 65 -10.75 13.62 8.45
N ILE A 66 -11.29 13.59 9.67
CA ILE A 66 -12.20 12.51 10.12
C ILE A 66 -13.46 12.47 9.26
N GLU A 67 -14.06 13.62 8.98
CA GLU A 67 -15.26 13.72 8.16
C GLU A 67 -14.98 13.31 6.71
N TYR A 68 -13.88 13.79 6.13
CA TYR A 68 -13.41 13.36 4.81
C TYR A 68 -13.22 11.83 4.73
N VAL A 69 -12.53 11.22 5.70
CA VAL A 69 -12.33 9.76 5.72
C VAL A 69 -13.66 9.02 5.86
N LYS A 70 -14.62 9.54 6.65
CA LYS A 70 -15.96 8.96 6.77
C LYS A 70 -16.76 9.06 5.47
N GLU A 71 -16.63 10.15 4.72
CA GLU A 71 -17.25 10.28 3.41
C GLU A 71 -16.60 9.34 2.39
N MET A 72 -15.27 9.29 2.34
CA MET A 72 -14.53 8.37 1.48
C MET A 72 -14.83 6.90 1.80
N ALA A 73 -15.09 6.56 3.06
CA ALA A 73 -15.51 5.21 3.45
C ALA A 73 -16.90 4.84 2.89
N LYS A 74 -17.74 5.82 2.57
CA LYS A 74 -19.03 5.61 1.89
C LYS A 74 -18.91 5.65 0.37
N ALA A 75 -17.78 6.12 -0.16
CA ALA A 75 -17.58 6.21 -1.60
C ALA A 75 -17.59 4.80 -2.20
N VAL A 76 -18.53 4.58 -3.11
CA VAL A 76 -18.67 3.35 -3.88
C VAL A 76 -18.56 3.69 -5.36
N VAL A 77 -18.06 2.74 -6.15
CA VAL A 77 -17.97 2.90 -7.59
C VAL A 77 -19.37 2.82 -8.18
N ASP A 78 -19.77 3.86 -8.89
CA ASP A 78 -20.94 3.80 -9.76
C ASP A 78 -20.55 3.14 -11.08
N GLU A 79 -20.82 1.83 -11.18
CA GLU A 79 -20.50 1.03 -12.37
C GLU A 79 -21.26 1.49 -13.63
N SER A 80 -22.31 2.30 -13.50
CA SER A 80 -23.01 2.86 -14.67
C SER A 80 -22.18 3.93 -15.40
N LEU A 81 -21.21 4.54 -14.71
CA LEU A 81 -20.33 5.59 -15.23
C LEU A 81 -18.98 5.05 -15.72
N ARG A 82 -18.74 3.73 -15.62
CA ARG A 82 -17.49 3.12 -16.03
C ARG A 82 -17.30 3.26 -17.55
N VAL A 83 -16.19 3.89 -17.96
CA VAL A 83 -15.82 4.03 -19.37
C VAL A 83 -15.27 2.69 -19.86
N GLY A 84 -16.04 1.99 -20.70
CA GLY A 84 -15.70 0.68 -21.26
C GLY A 84 -16.95 -0.21 -21.43
N ASP A 85 -16.76 -1.45 -21.88
CA ASP A 85 -17.85 -2.43 -21.91
C ASP A 85 -18.33 -2.75 -20.49
N LYS A 86 -19.64 -2.96 -20.34
CA LYS A 86 -20.25 -3.35 -19.07
C LYS A 86 -19.59 -4.65 -18.60
N ILE A 87 -19.08 -4.66 -17.37
CA ILE A 87 -18.57 -5.86 -16.71
C ILE A 87 -19.63 -6.96 -16.79
N SER A 88 -19.38 -8.01 -17.57
CA SER A 88 -20.24 -9.18 -17.63
C SER A 88 -20.11 -9.99 -16.33
N LYS A 89 -21.04 -10.89 -16.05
CA LYS A 89 -20.90 -11.80 -14.89
C LYS A 89 -19.60 -12.61 -14.96
N ASP A 90 -19.11 -12.88 -16.16
CA ASP A 90 -17.85 -13.61 -16.41
C ASP A 90 -16.62 -12.74 -16.09
N ASP A 91 -16.68 -11.42 -16.27
CA ASP A 91 -15.64 -10.48 -15.81
C ASP A 91 -15.58 -10.42 -14.28
N ILE A 92 -16.73 -10.41 -13.59
CA ILE A 92 -16.80 -10.38 -12.11
C ILE A 92 -16.17 -11.63 -11.50
N LEU A 93 -16.35 -12.80 -12.14
CA LEU A 93 -15.78 -14.07 -11.72
C LEU A 93 -14.31 -14.24 -12.12
N GLY A 94 -13.70 -13.23 -12.77
CA GLY A 94 -12.32 -13.29 -13.25
C GLY A 94 -12.11 -14.26 -14.42
N ILE A 95 -13.20 -14.67 -15.09
CA ILE A 95 -13.19 -15.55 -16.26
C ILE A 95 -12.86 -14.75 -17.53
N SER A 96 -13.08 -13.44 -17.50
CA SER A 96 -12.74 -12.57 -18.61
C SER A 96 -11.24 -12.43 -18.82
N GLY A 97 -10.78 -13.09 -19.89
CA GLY A 97 -9.41 -13.16 -20.36
C GLY A 97 -9.33 -14.21 -21.47
N SER A 98 -8.15 -14.39 -22.07
CA SER A 98 -7.91 -15.38 -23.14
C SER A 98 -7.93 -16.85 -22.66
N PHE A 99 -8.61 -17.16 -21.55
CA PHE A 99 -8.80 -18.55 -21.14
C PHE A 99 -9.92 -19.15 -21.98
N ARG A 100 -9.52 -20.02 -22.91
CA ARG A 100 -10.47 -20.84 -23.67
C ARG A 100 -11.17 -21.76 -22.70
N THR A 101 -12.50 -21.70 -22.66
CA THR A 101 -13.35 -22.67 -21.96
C THR A 101 -12.92 -24.08 -22.34
N ILE A 102 -12.41 -24.84 -21.36
CA ILE A 102 -12.23 -26.28 -21.52
C ILE A 102 -13.61 -26.92 -21.30
N SER A 103 -14.21 -27.38 -22.39
CA SER A 103 -15.35 -28.30 -22.35
C SER A 103 -14.79 -29.71 -22.10
N VAL A 104 -15.03 -30.24 -20.91
CA VAL A 104 -14.80 -31.66 -20.59
C VAL A 104 -16.10 -32.41 -20.85
N ASP A 105 -16.03 -33.48 -21.65
CA ASP A 105 -17.08 -34.48 -21.84
C ASP A 105 -17.16 -35.42 -20.62
#